data_AF-A0A343TLE8-F1
#
_entry.id   AF-A0A343TLE8-F1
#
_cell.length_a   1.000
_cell.length_b   1.000
_cell.length_c   1.000
_cell.angle_alpha   90.00
_cell.angle_beta   90.00
_cell.angle_gamma   90.00
#
_symmetry.space_group_name_H-M   'P 1'
#
loop_
_entity.id
_entity.type
_entity.pdbx_description
1 polymer ?
#
loop_
_entity_poly.entity_id
_entity_poly.type
_entity_poly.pdbx_seq_one_letter_code
_entity_poly.pdbx_strand_id
1 'polypeptide(L)' 'MLERFICFQIWWFRRFDPVFRFIGRKTAREEFIETAIETSEENIERTAGALGIELEGDV' A
#
# COMPACT_ATOMS: atom_id res chain seq x y z
N MET A 1 11.56 -10.25 12.74
CA MET A 1 11.91 -10.28 11.29
C MET A 1 10.69 -10.05 10.41
N LEU A 2 9.59 -10.78 10.63
CA LEU A 2 8.35 -10.64 9.85
C LEU A 2 7.74 -9.24 9.94
N GLU A 3 7.65 -8.67 11.14
CA GLU A 3 7.15 -7.30 11.36
C GLU A 3 7.90 -6.26 10.52
N ARG A 4 9.24 -6.21 10.61
CA ARG A 4 10.06 -5.30 9.79
C ARG A 4 9.89 -5.53 8.29
N PHE A 5 9.71 -6.78 7.87
CA PHE A 5 9.43 -7.09 6.46
C PHE A 5 8.07 -6.53 6.03
N ILE A 6 7.06 -6.62 6.88
CA ILE A 6 5.74 -6.04 6.63
C ILE A 6 5.80 -4.52 6.61
N CYS A 7 6.43 -3.89 7.59
CA CYS A 7 6.62 -2.43 7.57
C CYS A 7 7.38 -1.96 6.33
N PHE A 8 8.37 -2.73 5.86
CA PHE A 8 9.07 -2.45 4.60
C PHE A 8 8.15 -2.55 3.38
N GLN A 9 7.28 -3.58 3.31
CA GLN A 9 6.30 -3.71 2.22
C GLN A 9 5.32 -2.54 2.18
N ILE A 10 4.84 -2.10 3.35
CA ILE A 10 3.92 -0.96 3.48
C ILE A 10 4.60 0.34 3.04
N TRP A 11 5.81 0.58 3.54
CA TRP A 11 6.60 1.74 3.14
C TRP A 11 6.88 1.73 1.63
N TRP A 12 7.26 0.57 1.07
CA TRP A 12 7.50 0.41 -0.35
C TRP A 12 6.24 0.72 -1.16
N PHE A 13 5.09 0.17 -0.77
CA PHE A 13 3.83 0.40 -1.46
C PHE A 13 3.49 1.90 -1.53
N ARG A 14 3.43 2.57 -0.37
CA ARG A 14 3.19 4.02 -0.27
C ARG A 14 4.19 4.85 -1.06
N ARG A 15 5.47 4.44 -1.09
CA ARG A 15 6.51 5.14 -1.84
C ARG A 15 6.30 5.08 -3.36
N PHE A 16 5.64 4.03 -3.85
CA PHE A 16 5.41 3.77 -5.27
C PHE A 16 3.98 4.07 -5.74
N ASP A 17 3.03 4.38 -4.86
CA ASP A 17 1.70 4.90 -5.22
C ASP A 17 1.69 5.97 -6.33
N PRO A 18 2.52 7.03 -6.28
CA PRO A 18 2.53 8.02 -7.37
C PRO A 18 2.99 7.42 -8.71
N VAL A 19 3.85 6.40 -8.67
CA VAL A 19 4.31 5.68 -9.87
C VAL A 19 3.18 4.81 -10.41
N PHE A 20 2.44 4.09 -9.55
CA PHE A 20 1.27 3.32 -9.98
C PHE A 20 0.20 4.22 -10.60
N ARG A 21 -0.14 5.33 -9.94
CA ARG A 21 -1.08 6.33 -10.50
C ARG A 21 -0.61 6.88 -11.84
N PHE A 22 0.69 7.16 -11.99
CA PHE A 22 1.25 7.60 -13.27
C PHE A 22 1.12 6.55 -14.38
N ILE A 23 1.40 5.28 -14.08
CA ILE A 23 1.23 4.16 -15.02
C ILE A 23 -0.24 3.97 -15.37
N GLY A 24 -1.14 4.07 -14.39
CA GLY A 24 -2.60 4.03 -14.59
C GLY A 24 -3.06 5.07 -15.60
N ARG A 25 -2.62 6.32 -15.44
CA ARG A 25 -2.89 7.39 -16.42
C ARG A 25 -2.34 7.08 -17.81
N LYS A 26 -1.11 6.55 -17.90
CA LYS A 26 -0.49 6.21 -19.20
C LYS A 26 -1.17 5.03 -19.91
N THR A 27 -1.81 4.15 -19.15
CA THR A 27 -2.48 2.95 -19.66
C THR A 27 -4.00 3.10 -19.76
N ALA A 28 -4.55 4.28 -19.43
CA ALA A 28 -5.99 4.55 -19.32
C ALA A 28 -6.71 3.57 -18.36
N ARG A 29 -6.04 3.21 -17.26
CA ARG A 29 -6.52 2.28 -16.21
C ARG A 29 -6.55 2.95 -14.84
N GLU A 30 -6.89 4.24 -14.79
CA GLU A 30 -6.86 5.04 -13.58
C GLU A 30 -7.75 4.46 -12.48
N GLU A 31 -9.01 4.14 -12.81
CA GLU A 31 -9.97 3.54 -11.88
C GLU A 31 -9.45 2.21 -11.30
N PHE A 32 -8.93 1.33 -12.16
CA PHE A 32 -8.34 0.07 -11.71
C PHE A 32 -7.17 0.28 -10.74
N ILE A 33 -6.31 1.26 -11.02
CA ILE A 33 -5.17 1.56 -10.15
C ILE A 33 -5.63 2.16 -8.82
N GLU A 34 -6.59 3.09 -8.81
CA GLU A 34 -7.14 3.63 -7.56
C GLU A 34 -7.78 2.52 -6.72
N THR A 35 -8.61 1.65 -7.32
CA THR A 35 -9.18 0.49 -6.61
C THR A 35 -8.10 -0.45 -6.08
N ALA A 36 -7.04 -0.69 -6.85
CA ALA A 36 -5.93 -1.54 -6.42
C ALA A 36 -5.16 -0.91 -5.25
N ILE A 37 -5.00 0.41 -5.21
CA ILE A 37 -4.39 1.15 -4.10
C ILE A 37 -5.28 1.04 -2.86
N GLU A 38 -6.55 1.40 -2.95
CA GLU A 38 -7.51 1.31 -1.83
C GLU A 38 -7.59 -0.11 -1.24
N THR A 39 -7.71 -1.12 -2.11
CA THR A 39 -7.75 -2.53 -1.68
C THR A 39 -6.45 -2.95 -0.99
N SER A 40 -5.30 -2.44 -1.46
CA SER A 40 -4.01 -2.76 -0.87
C SER A 40 -3.85 -2.10 0.51
N GLU A 41 -4.29 -0.86 0.68
CA GLU A 41 -4.30 -0.17 1.98
C GLU A 41 -5.19 -0.92 2.99
N GLU A 42 -6.40 -1.29 2.60
CA GLU A 42 -7.32 -2.05 3.46
C GLU A 42 -6.73 -3.41 3.87
N ASN A 43 -6.07 -4.11 2.94
CA ASN A 43 -5.40 -5.37 3.23
C ASN A 43 -4.18 -5.19 4.14
N ILE A 44 -3.44 -4.10 3.97
CA ILE A 44 -2.30 -3.74 4.83
C ILE A 44 -2.78 -3.51 6.27
N GLU A 45 -3.83 -2.71 6.46
CA GLU A 45 -4.41 -2.43 7.78
C GLU A 45 -4.92 -3.72 8.45
N ARG A 46 -5.65 -4.56 7.71
CA ARG A 46 -6.11 -5.86 8.21
C ARG A 46 -4.95 -6.77 8.59
N THR A 47 -3.93 -6.86 7.75
CA THR A 47 -2.77 -7.72 7.99
C THR A 47 -1.98 -7.24 9.21
N ALA A 48 -1.77 -5.93 9.34
CA ALA A 48 -1.09 -5.34 10.48
C ALA A 48 -1.88 -5.57 11.78
N GLY A 49 -3.19 -5.33 11.77
CA GLY A 49 -4.07 -5.59 12.90
C GLY A 49 -4.11 -7.05 13.31
N ALA A 50 -4.20 -7.98 12.35
CA ALA A 50 -4.18 -9.43 12.60
C ALA A 50 -2.86 -9.91 13.22
N LEU A 51 -1.76 -9.20 12.97
CA LEU A 51 -0.43 -9.51 13.48
C LEU A 51 -0.06 -8.70 14.74
N GLY A 52 -0.95 -7.82 15.21
CA GLY A 52 -0.69 -6.94 16.37
C GLY A 52 0.41 -5.92 16.12
N ILE A 53 0.65 -5.54 14.86
CA ILE A 53 1.65 -4.55 14.46
C ILE A 53 1.00 -3.17 14.46
N GLU A 54 1.50 -2.26 15.30
CA GLU A 54 1.11 -0.85 15.22
C GLU A 54 1.78 -0.21 14.00
N LEU A 55 0.96 0.27 13.07
CA LEU A 55 1.43 1.07 11.94
C LEU A 55 1.70 2.49 12.43
N GLU A 56 2.86 2.74 13.03
CA GLU A 56 3.33 4.10 13.27
C GLU A 56 3.65 4.79 11.93
N GLY A 57 2.98 5.91 11.64
CA GLY A 57 3.49 6.94 10.72
C GLY A 57 2.54 7.40 9.62
N ASP A 58 1.75 8.43 9.93
CA ASP A 58 1.58 9.58 9.04
C ASP A 58 2.87 10.42 9.12
N VAL A 59 3.80 10.22 8.19
CA VAL A 59 4.87 11.19 7.85
C VAL A 59 5.05 11.24 6.35
#